data_AF-A0A3R6YR35-F1
#
_entry.id   AF-A0A3R6YR35-F1
#
_cell.length_a   1.000
_cell.length_b   1.000
_cell.length_c   1.000
_cell.angle_alpha   90.00
_cell.angle_beta   90.00
_cell.angle_gamma   90.00
#
_symmetry.space_group_name_H-M   'P 1'
#
loop_
_entity.id
_entity.type
_entity.pdbx_description
1 polymer ?
#
loop_
_entity_poly.entity_id
_entity_poly.type
_entity_poly.pdbx_seq_one_letter_code
_entity_poly.pdbx_strand_id
1 'polypeptide(L)'
;MKWWAGLGVGVVCGAHVLPLQRWRFFNVADPMLLNHPHVDIMTTIPGTAHTHLRDARVIPDPVAGYNERRLQWVAMATWVYETSFTLTSSHADATLALDEVDGVASILVNDVVVATTANSFVSYSVNVSSFVRQGNNTVQVRFEPLLNYTRDQVRTPTLWWPNGYGHPHLYAINMSLISTARGKIPRVVYTRLGRVGIRHLQLRQDDSLRSPSNRDAGASFYFQINRQPIVAQGANYVPLDAFYLPPVTAMAKRRHLLESARSAHMNMVVQYEEDEFYEICDEVGLMVWQELMFACGTYPRTRSFLESVASEVQGQLGRLQKFTSIVVWGGNNENEAMFDQFASGAFMPPRVAFNRDVAVVDYTKLFVDVVQPVVASLDPSRPFVDTSPSNGVYGSTPIYTKRWGNTSDVAYGFVYVDRSTSSTSSRYDCRDVHYYNVVDDCMAWQHLPRANFVSEFGFQSFPSHASLVQVTDATEDWASVAAMEKFLAFRQRSPNGTERMMHQVRMHFPVLLPTTTGKNPKTDVHWYIAQWVHITQ
;
A
#
# COMPACT_ATOMS: atom_id res chain seq x y z
N MET A 1 34.41 -8.97 -38.87
CA MET A 1 34.86 -10.35 -39.19
C MET A 1 34.58 -11.24 -38.00
N LYS A 2 33.62 -12.17 -38.10
CA LYS A 2 33.35 -13.22 -37.08
C LYS A 2 34.23 -14.43 -37.42
N TRP A 3 35.20 -14.77 -36.56
CA TRP A 3 36.11 -15.93 -36.74
C TRP A 3 35.89 -17.06 -35.72
N TRP A 4 34.72 -17.09 -35.07
CA TRP A 4 34.51 -17.91 -33.86
C TRP A 4 33.22 -18.72 -33.92
N ALA A 5 32.99 -19.43 -35.03
CA ALA A 5 31.90 -20.39 -35.11
C ALA A 5 32.51 -21.79 -35.21
N GLY A 6 32.43 -22.57 -34.13
CA GLY A 6 32.68 -24.01 -34.17
C GLY A 6 33.88 -24.54 -33.36
N LEU A 7 34.40 -23.80 -32.37
CA LEU A 7 35.49 -24.30 -31.52
C LEU A 7 35.00 -24.94 -30.21
N GLY A 8 33.76 -24.68 -29.78
CA GLY A 8 33.32 -25.03 -28.44
C GLY A 8 33.95 -24.09 -27.40
N VAL A 9 34.22 -24.60 -26.19
CA VAL A 9 34.82 -23.79 -25.12
C VAL A 9 36.35 -23.82 -25.20
N GLY A 10 36.99 -22.65 -25.16
CA GLY A 10 38.45 -22.55 -25.30
C GLY A 10 39.05 -21.23 -24.84
N VAL A 11 40.37 -21.23 -24.60
CA VAL A 11 41.14 -20.01 -24.33
C VAL A 11 41.97 -19.67 -25.56
N VAL A 12 41.89 -18.41 -25.99
CA VAL A 12 42.65 -17.91 -27.15
C VAL A 12 43.68 -16.91 -26.69
N CYS A 13 44.93 -17.17 -27.07
CA CYS A 13 46.09 -16.35 -26.73
C CYS A 13 46.81 -15.96 -28.03
N GLY A 14 46.59 -14.74 -28.51
CA GLY A 14 47.08 -14.30 -29.82
C GLY A 14 46.55 -15.19 -30.95
N ALA A 15 47.44 -15.91 -31.64
CA ALA A 15 47.09 -16.84 -32.72
C ALA A 15 46.83 -18.29 -32.27
N HIS A 16 46.98 -18.60 -30.98
CA HIS A 16 46.83 -19.95 -30.44
C HIS A 16 45.45 -20.14 -29.82
N VAL A 17 44.82 -21.28 -30.11
CA VAL A 17 43.55 -21.71 -29.50
C VAL A 17 43.81 -22.97 -28.68
N LEU A 18 43.49 -22.92 -27.39
CA LEU A 18 43.55 -24.04 -26.47
C LEU A 18 42.13 -24.57 -26.22
N PRO A 19 41.72 -25.68 -26.85
CA PRO A 19 40.39 -26.24 -26.63
C PRO A 19 40.29 -26.88 -25.25
N LEU A 20 39.20 -26.61 -24.53
CA LEU A 20 38.94 -27.14 -23.19
C LEU A 20 37.94 -28.29 -23.29
N GLN A 21 38.44 -29.52 -23.51
CA GLN A 21 37.58 -30.68 -23.83
C GLN A 21 37.24 -31.58 -22.63
N ARG A 22 38.13 -31.69 -21.63
CA ARG A 22 37.93 -32.53 -20.45
C ARG A 22 37.66 -31.68 -19.23
N TRP A 23 36.58 -32.01 -18.52
CA TRP A 23 36.10 -31.26 -17.37
C TRP A 23 35.84 -32.21 -16.21
N ARG A 24 36.22 -31.80 -15.02
CA ARG A 24 35.71 -32.36 -13.78
C ARG A 24 34.34 -31.74 -13.51
N PHE A 25 33.35 -32.57 -13.26
CA PHE A 25 31.97 -32.17 -13.02
C PHE A 25 31.53 -32.67 -11.64
N PHE A 26 31.15 -31.73 -10.77
CA PHE A 26 30.79 -32.05 -9.40
C PHE A 26 29.68 -31.12 -8.85
N ASN A 27 28.96 -31.58 -7.83
CA ASN A 27 28.02 -30.74 -7.10
C ASN A 27 28.63 -30.17 -5.81
N VAL A 28 28.20 -28.96 -5.45
CA VAL A 28 28.54 -28.36 -4.17
C VAL A 28 27.62 -28.94 -3.09
N ALA A 29 28.16 -29.20 -1.89
CA ALA A 29 27.37 -29.64 -0.76
C ALA A 29 26.30 -28.61 -0.40
N ASP A 30 25.04 -29.05 -0.39
CA ASP A 30 23.87 -28.23 -0.03
C ASP A 30 23.16 -28.89 1.16
N PRO A 31 22.97 -28.20 2.30
CA PRO A 31 22.21 -28.70 3.44
C PRO A 31 20.78 -29.16 3.09
N MET A 32 20.18 -28.63 2.02
CA MET A 32 18.86 -29.02 1.54
C MET A 32 18.85 -30.30 0.70
N LEU A 33 20.03 -30.76 0.25
CA LEU A 33 20.18 -31.94 -0.60
C LEU A 33 21.02 -33.05 0.06
N LEU A 34 21.13 -33.07 1.40
CA LEU A 34 21.95 -34.03 2.16
C LEU A 34 21.63 -35.52 1.89
N ASN A 35 20.43 -35.82 1.40
CA ASN A 35 20.00 -37.18 1.06
C ASN A 35 20.28 -37.58 -0.40
N HIS A 36 20.96 -36.73 -1.17
CA HIS A 36 21.31 -36.95 -2.58
C HIS A 36 22.81 -37.24 -2.74
N PRO A 37 23.21 -37.99 -3.78
CA PRO A 37 24.61 -38.40 -3.94
C PRO A 37 25.54 -37.19 -4.13
N HIS A 38 26.70 -37.26 -3.50
CA HIS A 38 27.83 -36.42 -3.88
C HIS A 38 28.41 -36.96 -5.19
N VAL A 39 28.53 -36.09 -6.19
CA VAL A 39 28.98 -36.40 -7.53
C VAL A 39 30.28 -35.68 -7.77
N ASP A 40 31.28 -36.43 -8.24
CA ASP A 40 32.56 -35.91 -8.71
C ASP A 40 33.07 -36.85 -9.79
N ILE A 41 32.90 -36.45 -11.06
CA ILE A 41 33.19 -37.29 -12.21
C ILE A 41 33.92 -36.50 -13.29
N MET A 42 34.63 -37.21 -14.17
CA MET A 42 35.17 -36.61 -15.39
C MET A 42 34.15 -36.69 -16.53
N THR A 43 34.02 -35.60 -17.28
CA THR A 43 33.11 -35.47 -18.40
C THR A 43 33.75 -34.74 -19.59
N THR A 44 33.06 -34.75 -20.71
CA THR A 44 33.35 -33.95 -21.90
C THR A 44 32.13 -33.09 -22.23
N ILE A 45 32.38 -31.86 -22.65
CA ILE A 45 31.34 -30.95 -23.13
C ILE A 45 31.29 -31.00 -24.68
N PRO A 46 30.14 -30.72 -25.33
CA PRO A 46 28.88 -30.24 -24.74
C PRO A 46 28.05 -31.33 -24.03
N GLY A 47 27.28 -30.91 -23.02
CA GLY A 47 26.33 -31.75 -22.29
C GLY A 47 25.67 -30.99 -21.13
N THR A 48 24.69 -31.61 -20.48
CA THR A 48 23.98 -31.07 -19.31
C THR A 48 24.25 -31.92 -18.07
N ALA A 49 23.91 -31.40 -16.88
CA ALA A 49 23.99 -32.17 -15.64
C ALA A 49 23.25 -33.52 -15.76
N HIS A 50 22.05 -33.53 -16.34
CA HIS A 50 21.25 -34.74 -16.51
C HIS A 50 21.93 -35.76 -17.43
N THR A 51 22.52 -35.32 -18.55
CA THR A 51 23.20 -36.25 -19.47
C THR A 51 24.45 -36.83 -18.83
N HIS A 52 25.26 -36.02 -18.14
CA HIS A 52 26.49 -36.50 -17.50
C HIS A 52 26.21 -37.48 -16.36
N LEU A 53 25.19 -37.20 -15.54
CA LEU A 53 24.78 -38.11 -14.46
C LEU A 53 24.21 -39.43 -15.00
N ARG A 54 23.45 -39.38 -16.10
CA ARG A 54 22.91 -40.58 -16.76
C ARG A 54 24.04 -41.43 -17.33
N ASP A 55 24.98 -40.81 -18.04
CA ASP A 55 26.08 -41.51 -18.69
C ASP A 55 27.03 -42.14 -17.65
N ALA A 56 27.20 -41.49 -16.49
CA ALA A 56 27.89 -42.02 -15.32
C ALA A 56 27.04 -43.01 -14.48
N ARG A 57 25.80 -43.31 -14.89
CA ARG A 57 24.84 -44.19 -14.20
C ARG A 57 24.52 -43.79 -12.76
N VAL A 58 24.64 -42.50 -12.43
CA VAL A 58 24.26 -41.92 -11.14
C VAL A 58 22.73 -41.76 -11.03
N ILE A 59 22.09 -41.46 -12.15
CA ILE A 59 20.63 -41.36 -12.26
C ILE A 59 20.10 -42.33 -13.31
N PRO A 60 18.85 -42.83 -13.17
CA PRO A 60 18.18 -43.55 -14.25
C PRO A 60 17.88 -42.60 -15.42
N ASP A 61 17.44 -43.14 -16.56
CA ASP A 61 17.02 -42.34 -17.71
C ASP A 61 16.00 -41.26 -17.29
N PRO A 62 16.33 -39.95 -17.44
CA PRO A 62 15.48 -38.86 -16.97
C PRO A 62 14.09 -38.84 -17.59
N VAL A 63 13.93 -39.34 -18.82
CA VAL A 63 12.64 -39.31 -19.54
C VAL A 63 11.80 -40.56 -19.31
N ALA A 64 12.33 -41.56 -18.59
CA ALA A 64 11.61 -42.80 -18.33
C ALA A 64 10.59 -42.65 -17.19
N GLY A 65 9.33 -42.98 -17.45
CA GLY A 65 8.26 -43.03 -16.46
C GLY A 65 8.06 -41.71 -15.72
N TYR A 66 8.16 -41.74 -14.39
CA TYR A 66 8.00 -40.57 -13.51
C TYR A 66 9.33 -40.04 -12.96
N ASN A 67 10.46 -40.37 -13.60
CA ASN A 67 11.79 -40.00 -13.11
C ASN A 67 11.97 -38.47 -13.03
N GLU A 68 11.31 -37.68 -13.88
CA GLU A 68 11.26 -36.21 -13.79
C GLU A 68 10.96 -35.72 -12.36
N ARG A 69 10.00 -36.34 -11.65
CA ARG A 69 9.64 -35.96 -10.28
C ARG A 69 10.72 -36.35 -9.28
N ARG A 70 11.33 -37.52 -9.47
CA ARG A 70 12.38 -38.05 -8.58
C ARG A 70 13.71 -37.30 -8.76
N LEU A 71 13.95 -36.76 -9.95
CA LEU A 71 15.21 -36.13 -10.35
C LEU A 71 15.22 -34.61 -10.23
N GLN A 72 14.17 -34.01 -9.64
CA GLN A 72 14.10 -32.56 -9.38
C GLN A 72 15.34 -32.02 -8.64
N TRP A 73 15.94 -32.84 -7.77
CA TRP A 73 17.17 -32.49 -7.06
C TRP A 73 18.33 -32.09 -7.98
N VAL A 74 18.39 -32.64 -9.21
CA VAL A 74 19.44 -32.31 -10.19
C VAL A 74 19.31 -30.85 -10.63
N ALA A 75 18.09 -30.34 -10.80
CA ALA A 75 17.83 -28.94 -11.13
C ALA A 75 17.98 -27.99 -9.92
N MET A 76 17.95 -28.54 -8.70
CA MET A 76 18.10 -27.79 -7.45
C MET A 76 19.54 -27.74 -6.93
N ALA A 77 20.44 -28.55 -7.48
CA ALA A 77 21.84 -28.60 -7.08
C ALA A 77 22.67 -27.51 -7.77
N THR A 78 23.69 -27.01 -7.07
CA THR A 78 24.74 -26.19 -7.68
C THR A 78 25.76 -27.12 -8.33
N TRP A 79 26.00 -26.93 -9.63
CA TRP A 79 26.92 -27.74 -10.42
C TRP A 79 28.15 -26.94 -10.85
N VAL A 80 29.33 -27.55 -10.75
CA VAL A 80 30.59 -26.95 -11.16
C VAL A 80 31.23 -27.80 -12.25
N TYR A 81 31.57 -27.14 -13.35
CA TYR A 81 32.47 -27.67 -14.36
C TYR A 81 33.83 -27.03 -14.15
N GLU A 82 34.87 -27.82 -13.89
CA GLU A 82 36.23 -27.36 -13.68
C GLU A 82 37.17 -27.98 -14.72
N THR A 83 38.08 -27.19 -15.27
CA THR A 83 39.16 -27.68 -16.14
C THR A 83 40.42 -26.88 -15.90
N SER A 84 41.54 -27.35 -16.46
CA SER A 84 42.82 -26.65 -16.40
C SER A 84 43.52 -26.62 -17.75
N PHE A 85 44.34 -25.59 -17.94
CA PHE A 85 45.17 -25.42 -19.12
C PHE A 85 46.51 -24.79 -18.75
N THR A 86 47.53 -25.08 -19.55
CA THR A 86 48.90 -24.59 -19.30
C THR A 86 49.28 -23.56 -20.35
N LEU A 87 49.76 -22.40 -19.89
CA LEU A 87 50.35 -21.38 -20.75
C LEU A 87 51.88 -21.48 -20.72
N THR A 88 52.52 -21.55 -21.88
CA THR A 88 53.97 -21.68 -22.02
C THR A 88 54.71 -20.33 -21.83
N SER A 89 54.02 -19.20 -22.02
CA SER A 89 54.55 -17.86 -21.83
C SER A 89 53.52 -16.93 -21.18
N SER A 90 53.95 -15.78 -20.66
CA SER A 90 53.05 -14.73 -20.19
C SER A 90 52.36 -14.08 -21.40
N HIS A 91 51.12 -14.49 -21.69
CA HIS A 91 50.35 -13.91 -22.78
C HIS A 91 49.68 -12.60 -22.33
N ALA A 92 50.03 -11.50 -23.01
CA ALA A 92 49.44 -10.18 -22.75
C ALA A 92 47.98 -10.06 -23.25
N ASP A 93 47.53 -10.99 -24.08
CA ASP A 93 46.19 -11.02 -24.66
C ASP A 93 45.64 -12.45 -24.61
N ALA A 94 44.74 -12.70 -23.65
CA ALA A 94 44.05 -13.97 -23.45
C ALA A 94 42.54 -13.74 -23.34
N THR A 95 41.78 -14.48 -24.15
CA THR A 95 40.31 -14.42 -24.19
C THR A 95 39.72 -15.81 -23.97
N LEU A 96 38.82 -15.94 -23.00
CA LEU A 96 38.00 -17.13 -22.81
C LEU A 96 36.74 -17.00 -23.68
N ALA A 97 36.54 -17.97 -24.57
CA ALA A 97 35.35 -18.05 -25.41
C ALA A 97 34.47 -19.22 -25.01
N LEU A 98 33.18 -18.93 -24.86
CA LEU A 98 32.13 -19.88 -24.50
C LEU A 98 31.00 -19.70 -25.52
N ASP A 99 30.82 -20.68 -26.41
CA ASP A 99 29.83 -20.61 -27.48
C ASP A 99 28.39 -20.54 -26.93
N GLU A 100 28.10 -21.34 -25.91
CA GLU A 100 26.80 -21.45 -25.24
C GLU A 100 26.98 -21.77 -23.75
N VAL A 101 26.25 -21.08 -22.89
CA VAL A 101 26.17 -21.35 -21.45
C VAL A 101 24.70 -21.38 -21.07
N ASP A 102 24.12 -22.57 -20.97
CA ASP A 102 22.68 -22.72 -20.73
C ASP A 102 22.30 -22.46 -19.27
N GLY A 103 21.84 -21.23 -19.02
CA GLY A 103 21.32 -20.78 -17.73
C GLY A 103 22.17 -19.71 -17.06
N VAL A 104 22.04 -19.64 -15.74
CA VAL A 104 22.71 -18.66 -14.89
C VAL A 104 23.96 -19.28 -14.29
N ALA A 105 25.12 -18.71 -14.61
CA ALA A 105 26.40 -19.23 -14.14
C ALA A 105 27.39 -18.12 -13.77
N SER A 106 28.31 -18.45 -12.86
CA SER A 106 29.53 -17.68 -12.61
C SER A 106 30.70 -18.35 -13.31
N ILE A 107 31.50 -17.56 -14.02
CA ILE A 107 32.72 -18.02 -14.72
C ILE A 107 33.91 -17.54 -13.91
N LEU A 108 34.76 -18.47 -13.49
CA LEU A 108 35.95 -18.19 -12.69
C LEU A 108 37.22 -18.60 -13.43
N VAL A 109 38.27 -17.80 -13.30
CA VAL A 109 39.63 -18.11 -13.74
C VAL A 109 40.56 -17.96 -12.55
N ASN A 110 41.29 -19.02 -12.21
CA ASN A 110 42.16 -19.05 -11.01
C ASN A 110 41.42 -18.57 -9.74
N ASP A 111 40.22 -19.10 -9.51
CA ASP A 111 39.31 -18.78 -8.39
C ASP A 111 38.78 -17.33 -8.34
N VAL A 112 39.02 -16.53 -9.38
CA VAL A 112 38.48 -15.16 -9.51
C VAL A 112 37.31 -15.16 -10.48
N VAL A 113 36.17 -14.62 -10.07
CA VAL A 113 35.00 -14.43 -10.95
C VAL A 113 35.34 -13.39 -12.02
N VAL A 114 35.33 -13.81 -13.29
CA VAL A 114 35.65 -12.95 -14.45
C VAL A 114 34.40 -12.54 -15.24
N ALA A 115 33.32 -13.31 -15.13
CA ALA A 115 32.03 -13.01 -15.77
C ALA A 115 30.88 -13.77 -15.10
N THR A 116 29.65 -13.32 -15.36
CA THR A 116 28.40 -14.01 -15.00
C THR A 116 27.50 -14.09 -16.23
N THR A 117 26.74 -15.17 -16.36
CA THR A 117 25.79 -15.40 -17.45
C THR A 117 24.36 -15.40 -16.95
N ALA A 118 23.42 -14.94 -17.79
CA ALA A 118 21.97 -15.03 -17.52
C ALA A 118 21.14 -15.21 -18.81
N ASN A 119 21.80 -15.56 -19.91
CA ASN A 119 21.15 -15.77 -21.21
C ASN A 119 21.82 -16.93 -21.95
N SER A 120 21.04 -18.00 -22.18
CA SER A 120 21.51 -19.21 -22.84
C SER A 120 21.77 -19.05 -24.34
N PHE A 121 21.25 -17.99 -24.98
CA PHE A 121 21.21 -17.88 -26.45
C PHE A 121 22.27 -16.93 -27.03
N VAL A 122 23.29 -16.59 -26.25
CA VAL A 122 24.39 -15.71 -26.68
C VAL A 122 25.74 -16.36 -26.37
N SER A 123 26.72 -16.09 -27.23
CA SER A 123 28.10 -16.48 -26.99
C SER A 123 28.81 -15.46 -26.12
N TYR A 124 29.69 -15.93 -25.24
CA TYR A 124 30.46 -15.10 -24.33
C TYR A 124 31.93 -15.08 -24.74
N SER A 125 32.50 -13.88 -24.81
CA SER A 125 33.93 -13.63 -25.05
C SER A 125 34.44 -12.76 -23.91
N VAL A 126 35.25 -13.33 -23.03
CA VAL A 126 35.69 -12.69 -21.78
C VAL A 126 37.19 -12.48 -21.85
N ASN A 127 37.65 -11.22 -21.70
CA ASN A 127 39.08 -10.94 -21.59
C ASN A 127 39.58 -11.45 -20.22
N VAL A 128 40.51 -12.40 -20.25
CA VAL A 128 41.06 -13.05 -19.05
C VAL A 128 42.55 -12.77 -18.85
N SER A 129 43.13 -11.83 -19.62
CA SER A 129 44.56 -11.55 -19.66
C SER A 129 45.15 -11.24 -18.28
N SER A 130 44.43 -10.47 -17.46
CA SER A 130 44.84 -10.11 -16.09
C SER A 130 44.64 -11.21 -15.06
N PHE A 131 43.96 -12.30 -15.42
CA PHE A 131 43.58 -13.39 -14.51
C PHE A 131 44.34 -14.68 -14.78
N VAL A 132 45.02 -14.80 -15.92
CA VAL A 132 45.85 -15.95 -16.29
C VAL A 132 47.31 -15.72 -15.93
N ARG A 133 48.05 -16.81 -15.72
CA ARG A 133 49.48 -16.81 -15.41
C ARG A 133 50.25 -17.80 -16.28
N GLN A 134 51.56 -17.61 -16.42
CA GLN A 134 52.42 -18.63 -17.00
C GLN A 134 52.35 -19.91 -16.16
N GLY A 135 52.29 -21.06 -16.82
CA GLY A 135 52.04 -22.35 -16.17
C GLY A 135 50.55 -22.70 -16.09
N ASN A 136 50.16 -23.44 -15.06
CA ASN A 136 48.81 -24.01 -14.93
C ASN A 136 47.77 -22.97 -14.49
N ASN A 137 46.65 -22.95 -15.19
CA ASN A 137 45.48 -22.11 -14.93
C ASN A 137 44.23 -22.98 -14.79
N THR A 138 43.29 -22.57 -13.95
CA THR A 138 41.98 -23.24 -13.81
C THR A 138 40.87 -22.37 -14.37
N VAL A 139 39.87 -23.02 -14.96
CA VAL A 139 38.60 -22.39 -15.35
C VAL A 139 37.48 -23.16 -14.67
N GLN A 140 36.57 -22.45 -14.02
CA GLN A 140 35.33 -23.01 -13.49
C GLN A 140 34.12 -22.32 -14.12
N VAL A 141 33.11 -23.11 -14.46
CA VAL A 141 31.76 -22.63 -14.76
C VAL A 141 30.83 -23.20 -13.70
N ARG A 142 30.36 -22.33 -12.81
CA ARG A 142 29.50 -22.69 -11.69
C ARG A 142 28.06 -22.30 -12.00
N PHE A 143 27.20 -23.28 -12.20
CA PHE A 143 25.77 -23.11 -12.41
C PHE A 143 25.05 -23.14 -11.07
N GLU A 144 24.35 -22.05 -10.78
CA GLU A 144 23.43 -22.00 -9.64
C GLU A 144 22.03 -22.48 -10.06
N PRO A 145 21.22 -23.01 -9.13
CA PRO A 145 19.85 -23.39 -9.43
C PRO A 145 19.06 -22.19 -9.99
N LEU A 146 18.46 -22.33 -11.17
CA LEU A 146 17.63 -21.27 -11.79
C LEU A 146 16.51 -20.78 -10.87
N LEU A 147 15.98 -21.68 -10.02
CA LEU A 147 15.00 -21.36 -8.99
C LEU A 147 15.54 -20.40 -7.92
N ASN A 148 16.82 -20.49 -7.57
CA ASN A 148 17.45 -19.54 -6.65
C ASN A 148 17.60 -18.18 -7.32
N TYR A 149 18.10 -18.12 -8.55
CA TYR A 149 18.20 -16.85 -9.29
C TYR A 149 16.85 -16.14 -9.48
N THR A 150 15.80 -16.86 -9.89
CA THR A 150 14.45 -16.28 -10.00
C THR A 150 13.88 -15.86 -8.64
N ARG A 151 14.07 -16.68 -7.60
CA ARG A 151 13.70 -16.31 -6.22
C ARG A 151 14.46 -15.05 -5.77
N ASP A 152 15.74 -14.92 -6.09
CA ASP A 152 16.58 -13.79 -5.71
C ASP A 152 16.22 -12.51 -6.48
N GLN A 153 15.77 -12.61 -7.74
CA GLN A 153 15.18 -11.47 -8.48
C GLN A 153 13.85 -11.01 -7.84
N VAL A 154 13.04 -11.94 -7.31
CA VAL A 154 11.86 -11.61 -6.51
C VAL A 154 12.22 -11.10 -5.10
N ARG A 155 13.45 -11.35 -4.59
CA ARG A 155 13.93 -10.81 -3.30
C ARG A 155 14.23 -9.31 -3.36
N THR A 156 14.40 -8.72 -4.55
CA THR A 156 14.51 -7.27 -4.74
C THR A 156 13.38 -6.73 -5.62
N PRO A 157 12.11 -6.84 -5.19
CA PRO A 157 11.00 -6.31 -5.98
C PRO A 157 11.08 -4.78 -6.01
N THR A 158 10.65 -4.19 -7.13
CA THR A 158 10.37 -2.75 -7.16
C THR A 158 9.12 -2.51 -6.33
N LEU A 159 9.29 -1.75 -5.24
CA LEU A 159 8.23 -1.55 -4.27
C LEU A 159 7.22 -0.51 -4.77
N TRP A 160 5.96 -0.69 -4.38
CA TRP A 160 4.94 0.33 -4.48
C TRP A 160 5.16 1.39 -3.41
N TRP A 161 5.07 2.67 -3.79
CA TRP A 161 5.19 3.81 -2.89
C TRP A 161 4.01 4.77 -3.06
N PRO A 162 3.56 5.42 -1.98
CA PRO A 162 2.57 6.46 -2.06
C PRO A 162 3.13 7.74 -2.72
N ASN A 163 2.22 8.60 -3.19
CA ASN A 163 2.53 9.87 -3.82
C ASN A 163 3.46 10.72 -2.94
N GLY A 164 4.51 11.29 -3.55
CA GLY A 164 5.54 12.05 -2.83
C GLY A 164 6.67 11.22 -2.21
N TYR A 165 6.56 9.89 -2.13
CA TYR A 165 7.59 9.01 -1.53
C TYR A 165 8.27 8.07 -2.53
N GLY A 166 7.72 7.92 -3.73
CA GLY A 166 8.30 7.10 -4.79
C GLY A 166 7.31 6.80 -5.90
N HIS A 167 7.66 5.86 -6.77
CA HIS A 167 6.78 5.41 -7.84
C HIS A 167 5.77 4.36 -7.31
N PRO A 168 4.46 4.47 -7.61
CA PRO A 168 3.46 3.46 -7.28
C PRO A 168 3.57 2.27 -8.24
N HIS A 169 4.63 1.47 -8.11
CA HIS A 169 4.90 0.36 -9.02
C HIS A 169 3.88 -0.78 -8.85
N LEU A 170 3.29 -1.23 -9.97
CA LEU A 170 2.32 -2.32 -10.03
C LEU A 170 2.81 -3.39 -11.01
N TYR A 171 2.73 -4.64 -10.60
CA TYR A 171 2.97 -5.82 -11.42
C TYR A 171 1.67 -6.34 -12.01
N ALA A 172 1.66 -6.65 -13.30
CA ALA A 172 0.59 -7.44 -13.89
C ALA A 172 0.70 -8.89 -13.40
N ILE A 173 -0.40 -9.42 -12.87
CA ILE A 173 -0.51 -10.81 -12.46
C ILE A 173 -1.51 -11.52 -13.38
N ASN A 174 -1.10 -12.70 -13.84
CA ASN A 174 -1.98 -13.66 -14.49
C ASN A 174 -2.05 -14.92 -13.61
N MET A 175 -3.21 -15.17 -13.01
CA MET A 175 -3.49 -16.40 -12.27
C MET A 175 -4.33 -17.33 -13.12
N SER A 176 -3.87 -18.56 -13.31
CA SER A 176 -4.60 -19.57 -14.07
C SER A 176 -4.83 -20.82 -13.21
N LEU A 177 -6.09 -21.26 -13.13
CA LEU A 177 -6.48 -22.52 -12.50
C LEU A 177 -6.39 -23.64 -13.54
N ILE A 178 -5.59 -24.66 -13.24
CA ILE A 178 -5.35 -25.79 -14.14
C ILE A 178 -6.01 -27.04 -13.55
N SER A 179 -6.91 -27.65 -14.30
CA SER A 179 -7.51 -28.95 -13.95
C SER A 179 -6.61 -30.08 -14.41
N THR A 180 -6.21 -30.94 -13.47
CA THR A 180 -5.41 -32.14 -13.73
C THR A 180 -6.22 -33.38 -13.33
N ALA A 181 -6.95 -33.97 -14.29
CA ALA A 181 -7.60 -35.27 -14.09
C ALA A 181 -6.65 -36.40 -14.51
N ARG A 182 -6.63 -37.51 -13.76
CA ARG A 182 -5.76 -38.67 -14.02
C ARG A 182 -6.00 -39.19 -15.45
N GLY A 183 -4.93 -39.27 -16.25
CA GLY A 183 -5.00 -39.72 -17.64
C GLY A 183 -5.50 -38.69 -18.66
N LYS A 184 -5.71 -37.42 -18.27
CA LYS A 184 -6.07 -36.33 -19.18
C LYS A 184 -4.98 -35.26 -19.22
N ILE A 185 -4.87 -34.57 -20.36
CA ILE A 185 -3.95 -33.44 -20.54
C ILE A 185 -4.40 -32.29 -19.61
N PRO A 186 -3.49 -31.67 -18.84
CA PRO A 186 -3.80 -30.50 -18.03
C PRO A 186 -4.48 -29.40 -18.86
N ARG A 187 -5.58 -28.83 -18.35
CA ARG A 187 -6.32 -27.77 -19.03
C ARG A 187 -6.52 -26.57 -18.11
N VAL A 188 -6.23 -25.37 -18.61
CA VAL A 188 -6.63 -24.13 -17.96
C VAL A 188 -8.16 -24.04 -17.98
N VAL A 189 -8.78 -24.02 -16.81
CA VAL A 189 -10.24 -23.93 -16.65
C VAL A 189 -10.71 -22.52 -16.29
N TYR A 190 -9.80 -21.70 -15.78
CA TYR A 190 -10.10 -20.32 -15.44
C TYR A 190 -8.80 -19.49 -15.43
N THR A 191 -8.89 -18.25 -15.89
CA THR A 191 -7.79 -17.28 -15.82
C THR A 191 -8.33 -15.98 -15.27
N ARG A 192 -7.58 -15.36 -14.35
CA ARG A 192 -7.84 -14.04 -13.80
C ARG A 192 -6.61 -13.17 -14.00
N LEU A 193 -6.82 -12.01 -14.61
CA LEU A 193 -5.83 -10.96 -14.73
C LEU A 193 -6.04 -9.95 -13.60
N GLY A 194 -4.94 -9.34 -13.15
CA GLY A 194 -4.98 -8.29 -12.14
C GLY A 194 -3.67 -7.51 -12.09
N ARG A 195 -3.64 -6.52 -11.22
CA ARG A 195 -2.43 -5.78 -10.87
C ARG A 195 -2.22 -5.83 -9.37
N VAL A 196 -0.97 -5.86 -8.94
CA VAL A 196 -0.63 -5.78 -7.51
C VAL A 196 0.65 -4.97 -7.33
N GLY A 197 0.72 -4.18 -6.28
CA GLY A 197 1.96 -3.59 -5.81
C GLY A 197 2.54 -4.39 -4.66
N ILE A 198 3.86 -4.40 -4.57
CA ILE A 198 4.57 -5.05 -3.46
C ILE A 198 5.01 -3.95 -2.50
N ARG A 199 4.54 -4.02 -1.25
CA ARG A 199 4.96 -3.08 -0.20
C ARG A 199 4.95 -3.75 1.16
N HIS A 200 5.78 -3.23 2.06
CA HIS A 200 5.64 -3.48 3.48
C HIS A 200 4.76 -2.40 4.11
N LEU A 201 3.87 -2.76 5.03
CA LEU A 201 2.98 -1.84 5.74
C LEU A 201 2.96 -2.16 7.22
N GLN A 202 3.04 -1.13 8.04
CA GLN A 202 2.73 -1.17 9.47
C GLN A 202 2.01 0.11 9.88
N LEU A 203 1.04 0.00 10.77
CA LEU A 203 0.51 1.13 11.54
C LEU A 203 1.15 1.08 12.93
N ARG A 204 1.90 2.11 13.29
CA ARG A 204 2.61 2.21 14.56
C ARG A 204 1.69 2.82 15.59
N GLN A 205 1.30 2.01 16.58
CA GLN A 205 0.40 2.39 17.68
C GLN A 205 0.98 2.11 19.06
N ASP A 206 2.31 2.15 19.17
CA ASP A 206 3.02 1.87 20.42
C ASP A 206 3.28 3.16 21.23
N ASP A 207 3.72 3.00 22.46
CA ASP A 207 4.05 4.13 23.35
C ASP A 207 5.53 4.53 23.22
N SER A 208 6.23 4.13 22.14
CA SER A 208 7.70 4.28 22.01
C SER A 208 8.20 5.73 21.90
N LEU A 209 7.31 6.67 21.58
CA LEU A 209 7.65 8.10 21.60
C LEU A 209 7.86 8.63 23.04
N ARG A 210 7.42 7.87 24.06
CA ARG A 210 7.64 8.19 25.47
C ARG A 210 9.09 7.91 25.86
N SER A 211 9.74 8.92 26.42
CA SER A 211 11.10 8.83 26.98
C SER A 211 11.13 9.42 28.39
N PRO A 212 12.04 9.00 29.28
CA PRO A 212 12.31 9.71 30.53
C PRO A 212 12.58 11.21 30.34
N SER A 213 13.13 11.61 29.17
CA SER A 213 13.40 12.99 28.77
C SER A 213 12.25 13.68 28.01
N ASN A 214 11.22 12.94 27.59
CA ASN A 214 10.04 13.45 26.91
C ASN A 214 8.79 12.71 27.43
N ARG A 215 8.45 12.98 28.69
CA ARG A 215 7.33 12.31 29.39
C ARG A 215 5.95 12.74 28.87
N ASP A 216 5.90 13.86 28.16
CA ASP A 216 4.68 14.44 27.57
C ASP A 216 4.42 13.96 26.14
N ALA A 217 5.31 13.13 25.57
CA ALA A 217 5.10 12.56 24.26
C ALA A 217 3.84 11.67 24.25
N GLY A 218 2.94 11.99 23.31
CA GLY A 218 1.76 11.19 23.01
C GLY A 218 2.13 9.79 22.53
N ALA A 219 1.13 8.93 22.47
CA ALA A 219 1.29 7.58 21.99
C ALA A 219 1.37 7.57 20.45
N SER A 220 2.26 6.80 19.82
CA SER A 220 2.45 6.88 18.36
C SER A 220 1.17 6.53 17.59
N PHE A 221 0.94 7.19 16.46
CA PHE A 221 -0.06 6.80 15.47
C PHE A 221 0.34 7.29 14.08
N TYR A 222 1.05 6.44 13.33
CA TYR A 222 1.50 6.79 11.98
C TYR A 222 1.73 5.54 11.13
N PHE A 223 1.67 5.72 9.81
CA PHE A 223 1.91 4.64 8.85
C PHE A 223 3.40 4.53 8.52
N GLN A 224 3.89 3.30 8.41
CA GLN A 224 5.19 2.97 7.81
C GLN A 224 4.98 2.16 6.55
N ILE A 225 5.38 2.73 5.40
CA ILE A 225 5.41 2.03 4.12
C ILE A 225 6.87 1.73 3.78
N ASN A 226 7.17 0.47 3.47
CA ASN A 226 8.54 0.03 3.15
C ASN A 226 9.56 0.40 4.25
N ARG A 227 9.10 0.34 5.52
CA ARG A 227 9.85 0.68 6.75
C ARG A 227 10.20 2.17 6.90
N GLN A 228 9.61 3.03 6.06
CA GLN A 228 9.74 4.48 6.18
C GLN A 228 8.45 5.08 6.76
N PRO A 229 8.53 5.91 7.81
CA PRO A 229 7.41 6.70 8.28
C PRO A 229 6.84 7.59 7.17
N ILE A 230 5.52 7.58 7.01
CA ILE A 230 4.80 8.39 6.05
C ILE A 230 3.99 9.44 6.81
N VAL A 231 4.20 10.71 6.48
CA VAL A 231 3.29 11.79 6.84
C VAL A 231 2.07 11.68 5.95
N ALA A 232 0.95 11.23 6.52
CA ALA A 232 -0.31 11.16 5.79
C ALA A 232 -0.81 12.59 5.51
N GLN A 233 -1.12 12.87 4.25
CA GLN A 233 -1.63 14.16 3.78
C GLN A 233 -2.78 13.88 2.84
N GLY A 234 -3.96 14.41 3.14
CA GLY A 234 -5.16 13.93 2.48
C GLY A 234 -6.42 14.66 2.84
N ALA A 235 -7.52 14.05 2.41
CA ALA A 235 -8.87 14.48 2.69
C ALA A 235 -9.80 13.27 2.84
N ASN A 236 -10.93 13.47 3.49
CA ASN A 236 -12.02 12.51 3.55
C ASN A 236 -12.77 12.55 2.21
N TYR A 237 -12.97 11.39 1.60
CA TYR A 237 -13.70 11.28 0.34
C TYR A 237 -15.13 10.84 0.66
N VAL A 238 -16.10 11.56 0.14
CA VAL A 238 -17.54 11.27 0.33
C VAL A 238 -18.15 10.75 -0.98
N PRO A 239 -19.33 10.10 -0.94
CA PRO A 239 -19.99 9.62 -2.16
C PRO A 239 -20.09 10.71 -3.23
N LEU A 240 -19.74 10.35 -4.47
CA LEU A 240 -19.64 11.28 -5.61
C LEU A 240 -20.92 12.08 -5.87
N ASP A 241 -22.07 11.46 -5.63
CA ASP A 241 -23.38 11.97 -5.97
C ASP A 241 -24.43 11.32 -5.07
N ALA A 242 -25.58 12.00 -4.90
CA ALA A 242 -26.72 11.45 -4.18
C ALA A 242 -27.45 10.39 -5.01
N PHE A 243 -27.24 10.40 -6.33
CA PHE A 243 -27.90 9.51 -7.26
C PHE A 243 -26.92 8.64 -8.03
N TYR A 244 -27.47 7.58 -8.62
CA TYR A 244 -26.72 6.74 -9.55
C TYR A 244 -26.17 7.58 -10.71
N LEU A 245 -24.87 7.41 -10.97
CA LEU A 245 -24.21 7.96 -12.15
C LEU A 245 -23.93 6.82 -13.15
N PRO A 246 -24.12 7.05 -14.47
CA PRO A 246 -23.68 6.10 -15.49
C PRO A 246 -22.19 5.77 -15.33
N PRO A 247 -21.74 4.52 -15.58
CA PRO A 247 -20.39 4.08 -15.22
C PRO A 247 -19.28 4.93 -15.84
N VAL A 248 -19.42 5.31 -17.12
CA VAL A 248 -18.44 6.16 -17.81
C VAL A 248 -18.28 7.53 -17.15
N THR A 249 -19.40 8.15 -16.76
CA THR A 249 -19.41 9.45 -16.08
C THR A 249 -18.84 9.33 -14.68
N ALA A 250 -19.22 8.28 -13.94
CA ALA A 250 -18.75 8.03 -12.60
C ALA A 250 -17.22 7.83 -12.58
N MET A 251 -16.71 7.00 -13.49
CA MET A 251 -15.28 6.75 -13.68
C MET A 251 -14.50 8.01 -14.03
N ALA A 252 -14.99 8.82 -14.97
CA ALA A 252 -14.34 10.07 -15.35
C ALA A 252 -14.27 11.07 -14.16
N LYS A 253 -15.36 11.21 -13.39
CA LYS A 253 -15.38 12.05 -12.17
C LYS A 253 -14.43 11.52 -11.10
N ARG A 254 -14.47 10.21 -10.81
CA ARG A 254 -13.58 9.53 -9.85
C ARG A 254 -12.11 9.78 -10.19
N ARG A 255 -11.72 9.51 -11.43
CA ARG A 255 -10.35 9.73 -11.91
C ARG A 255 -9.94 11.19 -11.79
N HIS A 256 -10.79 12.12 -12.22
CA HIS A 256 -10.50 13.55 -12.10
C HIS A 256 -10.26 13.98 -10.65
N LEU A 257 -11.09 13.54 -9.70
CA LEU A 257 -10.93 13.88 -8.28
C LEU A 257 -9.66 13.28 -7.68
N LEU A 258 -9.38 12.01 -7.94
CA LEU A 258 -8.20 11.32 -7.38
C LEU A 258 -6.89 11.85 -8.00
N GLU A 259 -6.88 12.18 -9.30
CA GLU A 259 -5.74 12.85 -9.94
C GLU A 259 -5.58 14.29 -9.43
N SER A 260 -6.67 14.98 -9.10
CA SER A 260 -6.62 16.30 -8.46
C SER A 260 -6.02 16.20 -7.04
N ALA A 261 -6.43 15.21 -6.25
CA ALA A 261 -5.85 14.95 -4.93
C ALA A 261 -4.34 14.66 -5.03
N ARG A 262 -3.92 13.79 -5.96
CA ARG A 262 -2.50 13.55 -6.24
C ARG A 262 -1.76 14.84 -6.62
N SER A 263 -2.35 15.66 -7.49
CA SER A 263 -1.76 16.91 -7.97
C SER A 263 -1.67 17.97 -6.86
N ALA A 264 -2.56 17.91 -5.87
CA ALA A 264 -2.50 18.68 -4.63
C ALA A 264 -1.52 18.10 -3.60
N HIS A 265 -0.64 17.17 -4.00
CA HIS A 265 0.35 16.49 -3.16
C HIS A 265 -0.25 15.66 -2.01
N MET A 266 -1.52 15.28 -2.11
CA MET A 266 -2.11 14.31 -1.19
C MET A 266 -1.55 12.91 -1.47
N ASN A 267 -1.45 12.10 -0.42
CA ASN A 267 -1.00 10.72 -0.44
C ASN A 267 -1.95 9.76 0.29
N MET A 268 -3.07 10.26 0.84
CA MET A 268 -4.07 9.45 1.52
C MET A 268 -5.49 10.00 1.27
N VAL A 269 -6.46 9.11 1.20
CA VAL A 269 -7.90 9.41 1.28
C VAL A 269 -8.58 8.43 2.24
N VAL A 270 -9.70 8.84 2.84
CA VAL A 270 -10.51 8.01 3.75
C VAL A 270 -11.85 7.74 3.08
N GLN A 271 -12.20 6.49 2.75
CA GLN A 271 -13.49 6.12 2.15
C GLN A 271 -13.67 4.61 1.92
N TYR A 272 -14.91 4.20 1.64
CA TYR A 272 -15.32 2.95 0.96
C TYR A 272 -16.04 3.18 -0.37
N GLU A 273 -15.62 2.49 -1.43
CA GLU A 273 -16.10 2.68 -2.81
C GLU A 273 -16.13 1.39 -3.68
N GLU A 274 -16.44 1.58 -4.98
CA GLU A 274 -16.36 0.58 -6.06
C GLU A 274 -14.91 0.20 -6.42
N ASP A 275 -14.70 -0.95 -7.09
CA ASP A 275 -13.36 -1.46 -7.46
C ASP A 275 -12.50 -0.42 -8.22
N GLU A 276 -13.11 0.32 -9.13
CA GLU A 276 -12.45 1.34 -9.97
C GLU A 276 -11.77 2.44 -9.14
N PHE A 277 -12.35 2.81 -7.99
CA PHE A 277 -11.76 3.80 -7.10
C PHE A 277 -10.39 3.33 -6.59
N TYR A 278 -10.30 2.09 -6.12
CA TYR A 278 -9.04 1.54 -5.61
C TYR A 278 -8.05 1.24 -6.73
N GLU A 279 -8.52 0.87 -7.92
CA GLU A 279 -7.65 0.72 -9.09
C GLU A 279 -6.95 2.05 -9.42
N ILE A 280 -7.70 3.16 -9.39
CA ILE A 280 -7.12 4.49 -9.59
C ILE A 280 -6.18 4.82 -8.42
N CYS A 281 -6.57 4.61 -7.16
CA CYS A 281 -5.69 4.86 -6.00
C CYS A 281 -4.38 4.07 -6.06
N ASP A 282 -4.43 2.79 -6.46
CA ASP A 282 -3.25 1.94 -6.70
C ASP A 282 -2.34 2.55 -7.78
N GLU A 283 -2.91 3.04 -8.88
CA GLU A 283 -2.18 3.67 -10.01
C GLU A 283 -1.56 5.03 -9.64
N VAL A 284 -2.32 5.87 -8.94
CA VAL A 284 -1.91 7.26 -8.64
C VAL A 284 -1.10 7.38 -7.35
N GLY A 285 -0.97 6.29 -6.59
CA GLY A 285 -0.20 6.24 -5.35
C GLY A 285 -0.93 6.87 -4.16
N LEU A 286 -2.26 6.79 -4.10
CA LEU A 286 -3.03 7.25 -2.94
C LEU A 286 -3.27 6.08 -1.98
N MET A 287 -2.84 6.23 -0.73
CA MET A 287 -3.22 5.32 0.34
C MET A 287 -4.71 5.48 0.66
N VAL A 288 -5.36 4.40 1.07
CA VAL A 288 -6.79 4.41 1.43
C VAL A 288 -6.94 3.93 2.87
N TRP A 289 -7.48 4.80 3.73
CA TRP A 289 -8.08 4.39 4.98
C TRP A 289 -9.51 3.93 4.70
N GLN A 290 -9.74 2.63 4.85
CA GLN A 290 -10.95 1.99 4.39
C GLN A 290 -11.93 1.77 5.55
N GLU A 291 -12.88 2.68 5.74
CA GLU A 291 -13.95 2.53 6.75
C GLU A 291 -15.01 1.50 6.34
N LEU A 292 -15.61 0.80 7.30
CA LEU A 292 -16.86 0.08 7.09
C LEU A 292 -18.05 1.06 7.14
N MET A 293 -19.20 0.65 6.61
CA MET A 293 -20.38 1.51 6.44
C MET A 293 -21.20 1.73 7.72
N PHE A 294 -20.50 2.09 8.80
CA PHE A 294 -21.07 2.45 10.09
C PHE A 294 -20.58 3.85 10.44
N ALA A 295 -21.50 4.78 10.67
CA ALA A 295 -21.15 6.18 10.90
C ALA A 295 -22.17 6.85 11.79
N CYS A 296 -21.65 7.57 12.78
CA CYS A 296 -22.39 8.48 13.64
C CYS A 296 -23.68 7.86 14.23
N GLY A 297 -23.62 6.64 14.80
CA GLY A 297 -24.78 6.04 15.45
C GLY A 297 -24.54 4.76 16.24
N THR A 298 -25.59 4.30 16.92
CA THR A 298 -25.63 2.98 17.59
C THR A 298 -26.30 1.95 16.70
N TYR A 299 -25.77 0.72 16.70
CA TYR A 299 -26.24 -0.36 15.84
C TYR A 299 -26.78 -1.55 16.65
N PRO A 300 -27.78 -2.29 16.13
CA PRO A 300 -28.35 -3.43 16.84
C PRO A 300 -27.33 -4.56 17.09
N ARG A 301 -27.48 -5.27 18.21
CA ARG A 301 -26.74 -6.52 18.48
C ARG A 301 -27.58 -7.80 18.34
N THR A 302 -28.69 -7.74 17.60
CA THR A 302 -29.50 -8.93 17.35
C THR A 302 -28.71 -9.92 16.51
N ARG A 303 -28.93 -11.22 16.73
CA ARG A 303 -28.18 -12.27 16.04
C ARG A 303 -28.24 -12.14 14.51
N SER A 304 -29.42 -11.89 13.96
CA SER A 304 -29.61 -11.71 12.51
C SER A 304 -28.86 -10.51 11.95
N PHE A 305 -28.80 -9.40 12.69
CA PHE A 305 -28.02 -8.23 12.28
C PHE A 305 -26.53 -8.54 12.29
N LEU A 306 -26.01 -9.15 13.36
CA LEU A 306 -24.59 -9.52 13.46
C LEU A 306 -24.16 -10.53 12.38
N GLU A 307 -25.00 -11.52 12.08
CA GLU A 307 -24.75 -12.49 10.99
C GLU A 307 -24.77 -11.81 9.61
N SER A 308 -25.65 -10.83 9.41
CA SER A 308 -25.68 -10.02 8.19
C SER A 308 -24.42 -9.19 8.05
N VAL A 309 -23.98 -8.51 9.11
CA VAL A 309 -22.74 -7.71 9.09
C VAL A 309 -21.52 -8.59 8.85
N ALA A 310 -21.43 -9.74 9.51
CA ALA A 310 -20.34 -10.68 9.26
C ALA A 310 -20.27 -11.10 7.78
N SER A 311 -21.43 -11.35 7.17
CA SER A 311 -21.53 -11.69 5.74
C SER A 311 -21.11 -10.53 4.83
N GLU A 312 -21.51 -9.30 5.17
CA GLU A 312 -21.09 -8.09 4.45
C GLU A 312 -19.57 -7.90 4.51
N VAL A 313 -18.99 -7.93 5.72
CA VAL A 313 -17.55 -7.77 5.94
C VAL A 313 -16.79 -8.86 5.18
N GLN A 314 -17.24 -10.12 5.23
CA GLN A 314 -16.62 -11.21 4.47
C GLN A 314 -16.61 -10.96 2.96
N GLY A 315 -17.76 -10.56 2.40
CA GLY A 315 -17.88 -10.28 0.98
C GLY A 315 -17.00 -9.11 0.53
N GLN A 316 -16.96 -8.05 1.34
CA GLN A 316 -16.31 -6.80 0.98
C GLN A 316 -14.80 -6.85 1.17
N LEU A 317 -14.31 -7.41 2.28
CA LEU A 317 -12.88 -7.66 2.42
C LEU A 317 -12.38 -8.66 1.39
N GLY A 318 -13.14 -9.73 1.11
CA GLY A 318 -12.82 -10.68 0.05
C GLY A 318 -12.69 -10.02 -1.34
N ARG A 319 -13.50 -8.99 -1.61
CA ARG A 319 -13.43 -8.18 -2.84
C ARG A 319 -12.23 -7.24 -2.84
N LEU A 320 -11.99 -6.55 -1.74
CA LEU A 320 -11.15 -5.35 -1.66
C LEU A 320 -9.69 -5.61 -1.23
N GLN A 321 -9.40 -6.67 -0.48
CA GLN A 321 -8.06 -6.95 0.07
C GLN A 321 -6.94 -7.08 -0.99
N LYS A 322 -7.32 -7.29 -2.26
CA LYS A 322 -6.42 -7.35 -3.42
C LYS A 322 -5.78 -5.99 -3.76
N PHE A 323 -6.36 -4.86 -3.33
CA PHE A 323 -5.90 -3.53 -3.69
C PHE A 323 -4.76 -3.06 -2.79
N THR A 324 -3.69 -2.56 -3.41
CA THR A 324 -2.44 -2.21 -2.72
C THR A 324 -2.58 -0.93 -1.90
N SER A 325 -3.39 0.00 -2.36
CA SER A 325 -3.66 1.31 -1.76
C SER A 325 -4.29 1.22 -0.38
N ILE A 326 -5.10 0.20 -0.07
CA ILE A 326 -5.73 0.07 1.25
C ILE A 326 -4.67 -0.16 2.32
N VAL A 327 -4.54 0.74 3.30
CA VAL A 327 -3.51 0.67 4.35
C VAL A 327 -4.06 0.43 5.75
N VAL A 328 -5.36 0.54 5.95
CA VAL A 328 -6.03 0.25 7.22
C VAL A 328 -7.50 -0.08 6.96
N TRP A 329 -8.06 -1.00 7.73
CA TRP A 329 -9.49 -1.26 7.83
C TRP A 329 -10.03 -0.50 9.04
N GLY A 330 -10.89 0.50 8.80
CA GLY A 330 -11.63 1.25 9.80
C GLY A 330 -12.96 0.57 10.11
N GLY A 331 -13.34 0.50 11.39
CA GLY A 331 -14.56 -0.15 11.83
C GLY A 331 -15.80 0.74 11.71
N ASN A 332 -15.66 2.04 11.96
CA ASN A 332 -16.73 3.03 11.87
C ASN A 332 -16.21 4.47 12.00
N ASN A 333 -17.06 5.41 11.60
CA ASN A 333 -16.91 6.82 11.88
C ASN A 333 -17.63 7.25 13.17
N GLU A 334 -16.88 7.81 14.12
CA GLU A 334 -17.31 8.53 15.33
C GLU A 334 -18.21 7.80 16.33
N ASN A 335 -18.50 6.50 16.17
CA ASN A 335 -19.50 5.85 17.03
C ASN A 335 -19.09 5.85 18.51
N GLU A 336 -17.81 5.67 18.86
CA GLU A 336 -17.36 5.78 20.27
C GLU A 336 -17.46 7.24 20.77
N ALA A 337 -17.07 8.20 19.93
CA ALA A 337 -17.04 9.62 20.30
C ALA A 337 -18.44 10.12 20.68
N MET A 338 -19.46 9.63 19.99
CA MET A 338 -20.85 10.00 20.27
C MET A 338 -21.36 9.51 21.61
N PHE A 339 -20.78 8.48 22.21
CA PHE A 339 -21.30 7.94 23.46
C PHE A 339 -21.31 8.98 24.57
N ASP A 340 -20.21 9.74 24.68
CA ASP A 340 -20.07 10.79 25.68
C ASP A 340 -20.84 12.06 25.27
N GLN A 341 -20.86 12.40 23.98
CA GLN A 341 -21.67 13.50 23.46
C GLN A 341 -23.16 13.29 23.74
N PHE A 342 -23.70 12.12 23.42
CA PHE A 342 -25.11 11.79 23.60
C PHE A 342 -25.49 11.64 25.07
N ALA A 343 -24.61 11.05 25.89
CA ALA A 343 -24.80 10.98 27.33
C ALA A 343 -24.87 12.37 27.98
N SER A 344 -24.13 13.35 27.44
CA SER A 344 -24.21 14.77 27.85
C SER A 344 -25.46 15.51 27.34
N GLY A 345 -26.26 14.87 26.47
CA GLY A 345 -27.44 15.45 25.84
C GLY A 345 -27.15 16.20 24.54
N ALA A 346 -25.91 16.25 24.06
CA ALA A 346 -25.59 16.82 22.75
C ALA A 346 -26.25 16.00 21.64
N PHE A 347 -26.82 16.67 20.64
CA PHE A 347 -27.55 16.08 19.50
C PHE A 347 -28.78 15.22 19.87
N MET A 348 -29.10 15.08 21.15
CA MET A 348 -30.27 14.34 21.62
C MET A 348 -31.50 15.26 21.67
N PRO A 349 -32.69 14.75 21.32
CA PRO A 349 -33.92 15.50 21.53
C PRO A 349 -34.10 15.85 23.02
N PRO A 350 -34.73 16.99 23.35
CA PRO A 350 -34.94 17.38 24.74
C PRO A 350 -35.62 16.25 25.53
N ARG A 351 -35.08 15.93 26.72
CA ARG A 351 -35.60 14.92 27.65
C ARG A 351 -35.48 13.45 27.20
N VAL A 352 -34.74 13.18 26.12
CA VAL A 352 -34.37 11.80 25.74
C VAL A 352 -33.02 11.48 26.37
N ALA A 353 -32.99 10.50 27.27
CA ALA A 353 -31.74 10.02 27.88
C ALA A 353 -31.06 8.99 26.98
N PHE A 354 -29.74 9.13 26.81
CA PHE A 354 -28.92 8.14 26.12
C PHE A 354 -28.29 7.16 27.13
N ASN A 355 -28.44 5.86 26.91
CA ASN A 355 -27.85 4.84 27.77
C ASN A 355 -26.47 4.40 27.22
N ARG A 356 -25.42 5.04 27.74
CA ARG A 356 -24.03 4.77 27.37
C ARG A 356 -23.62 3.31 27.57
N ASP A 357 -24.01 2.69 28.67
CA ASP A 357 -23.58 1.33 29.01
C ASP A 357 -24.13 0.31 28.02
N VAL A 358 -25.38 0.48 27.58
CA VAL A 358 -25.98 -0.35 26.52
C VAL A 358 -25.24 -0.16 25.20
N ALA A 359 -24.96 1.09 24.83
CA ALA A 359 -24.23 1.40 23.59
C ALA A 359 -22.82 0.78 23.57
N VAL A 360 -22.10 0.78 24.71
CA VAL A 360 -20.79 0.13 24.85
C VAL A 360 -20.88 -1.38 24.65
N VAL A 361 -21.91 -2.03 25.22
CA VAL A 361 -22.15 -3.48 25.03
C VAL A 361 -22.45 -3.79 23.57
N ASP A 362 -23.32 -3.01 22.94
CA ASP A 362 -23.71 -3.20 21.54
C ASP A 362 -22.51 -2.99 20.59
N TYR A 363 -21.72 -1.95 20.83
CA TYR A 363 -20.47 -1.68 20.12
C TYR A 363 -19.47 -2.82 20.26
N THR A 364 -19.23 -3.28 21.49
CA THR A 364 -18.30 -4.39 21.76
C THR A 364 -18.75 -5.63 20.99
N LYS A 365 -20.05 -5.92 21.01
CA LYS A 365 -20.58 -7.10 20.33
C LYS A 365 -20.43 -7.02 18.81
N LEU A 366 -20.57 -5.83 18.23
CA LEU A 366 -20.46 -5.64 16.79
C LEU A 366 -18.99 -5.56 16.34
N PHE A 367 -18.24 -4.56 16.82
CA PHE A 367 -16.94 -4.22 16.27
C PHE A 367 -15.80 -5.08 16.83
N VAL A 368 -15.89 -5.51 18.09
CA VAL A 368 -14.84 -6.29 18.76
C VAL A 368 -15.08 -7.79 18.64
N ASP A 369 -16.30 -8.27 18.91
CA ASP A 369 -16.59 -9.71 18.92
C ASP A 369 -16.87 -10.29 17.53
N VAL A 370 -17.29 -9.48 16.56
CA VAL A 370 -17.73 -9.95 15.24
C VAL A 370 -16.86 -9.39 14.11
N VAL A 371 -16.80 -8.07 13.94
CA VAL A 371 -16.06 -7.46 12.81
C VAL A 371 -14.57 -7.75 12.91
N GLN A 372 -13.92 -7.44 14.03
CA GLN A 372 -12.47 -7.58 14.15
C GLN A 372 -11.97 -9.02 13.90
N PRO A 373 -12.58 -10.08 14.46
CA PRO A 373 -12.18 -11.46 14.17
C PRO A 373 -12.34 -11.83 12.70
N VAL A 374 -13.41 -11.37 12.04
CA VAL A 374 -13.61 -11.59 10.60
C VAL A 374 -12.50 -10.92 9.80
N VAL A 375 -12.20 -9.64 10.08
CA VAL A 375 -11.12 -8.89 9.42
C VAL A 375 -9.78 -9.60 9.60
N ALA A 376 -9.41 -9.94 10.84
CA ALA A 376 -8.14 -10.59 11.16
C ALA A 376 -8.00 -11.97 10.51
N SER A 377 -9.11 -12.69 10.30
CA SER A 377 -9.11 -14.00 9.64
C SER A 377 -8.89 -13.92 8.12
N LEU A 378 -9.38 -12.84 7.48
CA LEU A 378 -9.33 -12.67 6.03
C LEU A 378 -8.07 -11.94 5.58
N ASP A 379 -7.72 -10.85 6.25
CA ASP A 379 -6.59 -10.00 5.89
C ASP A 379 -5.72 -9.65 7.12
N PRO A 380 -4.92 -10.60 7.62
CA PRO A 380 -3.98 -10.34 8.71
C PRO A 380 -2.82 -9.42 8.30
N SER A 381 -2.72 -9.03 7.02
CA SER A 381 -1.62 -8.20 6.51
C SER A 381 -1.83 -6.69 6.73
N ARG A 382 -3.06 -6.27 7.06
CA ARG A 382 -3.42 -4.87 7.29
C ARG A 382 -3.95 -4.66 8.72
N PRO A 383 -3.68 -3.49 9.32
CA PRO A 383 -4.20 -3.17 10.65
C PRO A 383 -5.72 -2.92 10.60
N PHE A 384 -6.37 -3.17 11.73
CA PHE A 384 -7.75 -2.79 11.99
C PHE A 384 -7.78 -1.69 13.06
N VAL A 385 -8.53 -0.62 12.80
CA VAL A 385 -8.83 0.46 13.73
C VAL A 385 -10.34 0.44 13.95
N ASP A 386 -10.80 0.26 15.18
CA ASP A 386 -12.21 -0.05 15.40
C ASP A 386 -13.16 1.14 15.29
N THR A 387 -12.66 2.36 15.46
CA THR A 387 -13.39 3.63 15.28
C THR A 387 -12.41 4.77 14.99
N SER A 388 -12.85 5.77 14.23
CA SER A 388 -12.16 7.05 14.04
C SER A 388 -13.03 8.18 14.61
N PRO A 389 -12.58 8.98 15.59
CA PRO A 389 -11.25 8.97 16.19
C PRO A 389 -11.06 7.84 17.22
N SER A 390 -9.83 7.33 17.33
CA SER A 390 -9.47 6.18 18.15
C SER A 390 -8.52 6.51 19.31
N ASN A 391 -8.65 5.75 20.39
CA ASN A 391 -7.60 5.63 21.43
C ASN A 391 -6.63 4.46 21.17
N GLY A 392 -6.85 3.69 20.09
CA GLY A 392 -6.05 2.54 19.71
C GLY A 392 -6.33 1.30 20.56
N VAL A 393 -5.32 0.44 20.65
CA VAL A 393 -5.42 -0.87 21.32
C VAL A 393 -4.33 -1.06 22.38
N TYR A 394 -4.60 -1.88 23.39
CA TYR A 394 -3.56 -2.41 24.28
C TYR A 394 -2.76 -3.55 23.63
N GLY A 395 -3.37 -4.27 22.70
CA GLY A 395 -2.77 -5.34 21.93
C GLY A 395 -3.77 -5.93 20.93
N SER A 396 -3.26 -6.56 19.88
CA SER A 396 -4.06 -7.18 18.81
C SER A 396 -3.73 -8.67 18.61
N THR A 397 -2.81 -9.22 19.39
CA THR A 397 -2.36 -10.62 19.27
C THR A 397 -1.92 -11.15 20.63
N PRO A 398 -2.40 -12.32 21.08
CA PRO A 398 -3.40 -13.18 20.41
C PRO A 398 -4.84 -12.68 20.54
N ILE A 399 -5.09 -11.68 21.39
CA ILE A 399 -6.42 -11.14 21.69
C ILE A 399 -6.45 -9.66 21.29
N TYR A 400 -7.53 -9.24 20.63
CA TYR A 400 -7.81 -7.84 20.37
C TYR A 400 -8.35 -7.17 21.63
N THR A 401 -7.59 -6.23 22.17
CA THR A 401 -7.95 -5.51 23.40
C THR A 401 -8.04 -4.03 23.08
N LYS A 402 -9.25 -3.55 22.82
CA LYS A 402 -9.56 -2.13 22.62
C LYS A 402 -9.12 -1.28 23.82
N ARG A 403 -8.60 -0.08 23.56
CA ARG A 403 -8.46 0.97 24.57
C ARG A 403 -9.71 1.86 24.55
N TRP A 404 -10.51 1.79 25.62
CA TRP A 404 -11.67 2.67 25.80
C TRP A 404 -11.26 4.04 26.34
N GLY A 405 -11.98 5.07 25.93
CA GLY A 405 -11.84 6.42 26.49
C GLY A 405 -12.80 7.40 25.83
N ASN A 406 -12.81 8.65 26.28
CA ASN A 406 -13.60 9.68 25.61
C ASN A 406 -12.86 10.13 24.34
N THR A 407 -13.21 9.56 23.18
CA THR A 407 -12.60 9.93 21.89
C THR A 407 -13.14 11.24 21.33
N SER A 408 -14.21 11.81 21.92
CA SER A 408 -14.69 13.16 21.59
C SER A 408 -13.94 14.27 22.34
N ASP A 409 -13.18 13.93 23.38
CA ASP A 409 -12.39 14.89 24.14
C ASP A 409 -11.02 15.06 23.51
N VAL A 410 -10.87 16.10 22.69
CA VAL A 410 -9.59 16.53 22.09
C VAL A 410 -8.60 17.10 23.13
N ALA A 411 -8.95 17.06 24.42
CA ALA A 411 -8.28 17.71 25.53
C ALA A 411 -8.14 19.22 25.29
N TYR A 412 -9.30 19.91 25.20
CA TYR A 412 -9.57 21.37 25.11
C TYR A 412 -10.13 21.92 23.77
N GLY A 413 -11.29 21.41 23.34
CA GLY A 413 -12.12 21.98 22.25
C GLY A 413 -13.61 22.23 22.59
N PHE A 414 -14.02 22.12 23.86
CA PHE A 414 -15.33 22.54 24.36
C PHE A 414 -15.13 23.19 25.75
N VAL A 415 -15.40 24.49 25.87
CA VAL A 415 -15.35 25.20 27.16
C VAL A 415 -16.59 24.81 27.95
N TYR A 416 -16.44 23.95 28.96
CA TYR A 416 -17.04 24.08 30.30
C TYR A 416 -16.48 22.97 31.19
N VAL A 417 -15.26 23.15 31.69
CA VAL A 417 -14.80 22.46 32.90
C VAL A 417 -14.34 23.53 33.87
N ASP A 418 -15.07 23.61 34.97
CA ASP A 418 -14.74 24.38 36.15
C ASP A 418 -13.30 24.07 36.59
N ARG A 419 -12.46 25.10 36.65
CA ARG A 419 -11.05 25.04 37.07
C ARG A 419 -10.87 24.65 38.55
N SER A 420 -11.95 24.34 39.29
CA SER A 420 -11.89 23.96 40.70
C SER A 420 -11.44 22.51 40.97
N THR A 421 -11.48 21.61 39.98
CA THR A 421 -11.02 20.21 40.13
C THR A 421 -9.81 19.89 39.27
N SER A 422 -8.69 20.54 39.59
CA SER A 422 -7.38 20.22 39.02
C SER A 422 -6.95 18.79 39.41
N SER A 423 -7.24 17.81 38.57
CA SER A 423 -6.40 16.61 38.46
C SER A 423 -5.47 16.81 37.26
N THR A 424 -4.20 16.94 37.55
CA THR A 424 -3.09 17.25 36.65
C THR A 424 -2.73 16.08 35.72
N SER A 425 -3.63 15.68 34.82
CA SER A 425 -3.27 14.77 33.72
C SER A 425 -3.77 15.29 32.37
N SER A 426 -3.15 16.36 31.88
CA SER A 426 -3.21 16.80 30.49
C SER A 426 -2.47 15.82 29.56
N ARG A 427 -2.94 14.57 29.47
CA ARG A 427 -2.28 13.51 28.70
C ARG A 427 -3.02 13.31 27.37
N TYR A 428 -2.38 13.71 26.27
CA TYR A 428 -2.80 13.38 24.90
C TYR A 428 -2.51 11.89 24.63
N ASP A 429 -3.40 11.01 25.11
CA ASP A 429 -3.31 9.55 24.94
C ASP A 429 -4.21 9.01 23.82
N CYS A 430 -4.86 9.92 23.06
CA CYS A 430 -5.57 9.59 21.83
C CYS A 430 -4.59 9.33 20.67
N ARG A 431 -5.02 8.50 19.73
CA ARG A 431 -4.21 8.10 18.57
C ARG A 431 -4.43 9.06 17.41
N ASP A 432 -5.67 9.17 16.97
CA ASP A 432 -6.13 10.17 16.03
C ASP A 432 -7.26 11.00 16.64
N VAL A 433 -7.55 12.15 16.04
CA VAL A 433 -8.57 13.09 16.49
C VAL A 433 -9.36 13.66 15.32
N HIS A 434 -10.61 14.01 15.62
CA HIS A 434 -11.44 14.88 14.78
C HIS A 434 -11.50 16.26 15.44
N TYR A 435 -11.24 17.33 14.69
CA TYR A 435 -11.18 18.68 15.26
C TYR A 435 -12.02 19.69 14.48
N TYR A 436 -13.02 20.25 15.16
CA TYR A 436 -13.89 21.29 14.61
C TYR A 436 -14.10 22.41 15.65
N ASN A 437 -13.36 23.51 15.49
CA ASN A 437 -13.59 24.75 16.25
C ASN A 437 -13.96 25.87 15.30
N VAL A 438 -15.27 26.14 15.21
CA VAL A 438 -15.84 27.14 14.29
C VAL A 438 -16.19 28.45 15.01
N VAL A 439 -15.87 28.55 16.30
CA VAL A 439 -16.22 29.69 17.17
C VAL A 439 -15.01 30.56 17.46
N ASP A 440 -13.88 29.97 17.83
CA ASP A 440 -12.66 30.73 18.11
C ASP A 440 -11.97 31.15 16.80
N ASP A 441 -11.06 32.12 16.90
CA ASP A 441 -10.23 32.58 15.80
C ASP A 441 -9.43 31.42 15.18
N CYS A 442 -9.66 31.13 13.90
CA CYS A 442 -9.01 30.01 13.21
C CYS A 442 -7.50 30.20 12.99
N MET A 443 -7.00 31.44 13.07
CA MET A 443 -5.58 31.79 13.00
C MET A 443 -4.88 31.69 14.36
N ALA A 444 -5.63 31.58 15.46
CA ALA A 444 -5.11 31.32 16.80
C ALA A 444 -4.72 29.83 16.96
N TRP A 445 -3.58 29.46 16.35
CA TRP A 445 -3.04 28.11 16.29
C TRP A 445 -2.87 27.42 17.65
N GLN A 446 -2.88 28.17 18.75
CA GLN A 446 -2.82 27.64 20.11
C GLN A 446 -4.04 26.77 20.47
N HIS A 447 -5.15 26.91 19.73
CA HIS A 447 -6.35 26.09 19.89
C HIS A 447 -6.28 24.76 19.14
N LEU A 448 -5.30 24.56 18.27
CA LEU A 448 -5.15 23.32 17.51
C LEU A 448 -4.70 22.18 18.43
N PRO A 449 -5.25 20.97 18.28
CA PRO A 449 -4.90 19.85 19.13
C PRO A 449 -3.47 19.41 18.83
N ARG A 450 -2.69 19.14 19.88
CA ARG A 450 -1.39 18.47 19.76
C ARG A 450 -1.61 16.97 19.63
N ALA A 451 -2.16 16.55 18.48
CA ALA A 451 -2.48 15.16 18.19
C ALA A 451 -1.37 14.46 17.38
N ASN A 452 -1.32 13.13 17.49
CA ASN A 452 -0.37 12.31 16.73
C ASN A 452 -0.82 12.12 15.28
N PHE A 453 -2.14 12.19 15.05
CA PHE A 453 -2.77 12.16 13.74
C PHE A 453 -4.10 12.92 13.80
N VAL A 454 -4.44 13.64 12.74
CA VAL A 454 -5.72 14.34 12.62
C VAL A 454 -6.43 13.78 11.40
N SER A 455 -7.35 12.84 11.63
CA SER A 455 -8.12 12.15 10.59
C SER A 455 -9.22 13.05 10.03
N GLU A 456 -9.73 13.98 10.84
CA GLU A 456 -10.66 15.00 10.38
C GLU A 456 -10.38 16.37 10.98
N PHE A 457 -10.50 17.40 10.15
CA PHE A 457 -10.63 18.79 10.55
C PHE A 457 -11.24 19.59 9.42
N GLY A 458 -11.88 20.72 9.71
CA GLY A 458 -12.35 21.58 8.63
C GLY A 458 -13.15 22.80 9.07
N PHE A 459 -13.29 23.71 8.10
CA PHE A 459 -14.21 24.84 8.12
C PHE A 459 -15.10 24.76 6.87
N GLN A 460 -16.33 25.23 6.98
CA GLN A 460 -17.25 25.28 5.85
C GLN A 460 -16.96 26.50 4.97
N SER A 461 -17.16 26.37 3.66
CA SER A 461 -17.18 27.46 2.67
C SER A 461 -18.34 27.28 1.69
N PHE A 462 -18.70 28.33 0.95
CA PHE A 462 -19.63 28.20 -0.18
C PHE A 462 -18.93 27.70 -1.44
N PRO A 463 -19.65 27.00 -2.35
CA PRO A 463 -19.12 26.67 -3.65
C PRO A 463 -19.00 27.93 -4.53
N SER A 464 -18.27 27.80 -5.65
CA SER A 464 -18.08 28.91 -6.59
C SER A 464 -19.41 29.41 -7.17
N HIS A 465 -19.44 30.68 -7.60
CA HIS A 465 -20.58 31.27 -8.32
C HIS A 465 -20.97 30.42 -9.55
N ALA A 466 -19.98 29.95 -10.32
CA ALA A 466 -20.20 29.12 -11.49
C ALA A 466 -20.89 27.78 -11.15
N SER A 467 -20.61 27.22 -9.96
CA SER A 467 -21.30 26.02 -9.47
C SER A 467 -22.74 26.32 -9.05
N LEU A 468 -22.99 27.46 -8.42
CA LEU A 468 -24.34 27.86 -7.99
C LEU A 468 -25.28 28.10 -9.18
N VAL A 469 -24.79 28.77 -10.23
CA VAL A 469 -25.59 29.05 -11.46
C VAL A 469 -26.13 27.76 -12.11
N GLN A 470 -25.47 26.63 -11.94
CA GLN A 470 -25.92 25.35 -12.51
C GLN A 470 -27.14 24.75 -11.81
N VAL A 471 -27.42 25.15 -10.57
CA VAL A 471 -28.42 24.52 -9.69
C VAL A 471 -29.45 25.50 -9.13
N THR A 472 -29.52 26.71 -9.72
CA THR A 472 -30.39 27.81 -9.30
C THR A 472 -31.21 28.32 -10.48
N ASP A 473 -32.39 28.85 -10.19
CA ASP A 473 -33.28 29.44 -11.19
C ASP A 473 -32.94 30.92 -11.42
N ALA A 474 -32.71 31.31 -12.67
CA ALA A 474 -32.34 32.67 -13.06
C ALA A 474 -33.42 33.72 -12.76
N THR A 475 -34.68 33.31 -12.73
CA THR A 475 -35.84 34.20 -12.54
C THR A 475 -36.38 34.20 -11.11
N GLU A 476 -36.09 33.17 -10.31
CA GLU A 476 -36.52 33.07 -8.91
C GLU A 476 -35.37 33.33 -7.94
N ASP A 477 -34.34 32.47 -7.94
CA ASP A 477 -33.24 32.53 -6.96
C ASP A 477 -32.39 33.79 -7.16
N TRP A 478 -32.17 34.19 -8.41
CA TRP A 478 -31.37 35.38 -8.77
C TRP A 478 -32.18 36.68 -8.86
N ALA A 479 -33.48 36.66 -8.57
CA ALA A 479 -34.35 37.85 -8.65
C ALA A 479 -33.96 38.96 -7.66
N SER A 480 -33.40 38.59 -6.51
CA SER A 480 -32.92 39.50 -5.48
C SER A 480 -31.92 38.81 -4.56
N VAL A 481 -31.15 39.59 -3.80
CA VAL A 481 -30.26 39.05 -2.75
C VAL A 481 -31.05 38.21 -1.73
N ALA A 482 -32.23 38.68 -1.31
CA ALA A 482 -33.06 37.97 -0.34
C ALA A 482 -33.57 36.61 -0.86
N ALA A 483 -33.85 36.50 -2.17
CA ALA A 483 -34.23 35.24 -2.78
C ALA A 483 -33.07 34.23 -2.77
N MET A 484 -31.87 34.68 -3.15
CA MET A 484 -30.67 33.83 -3.10
C MET A 484 -30.30 33.43 -1.67
N GLU A 485 -30.40 34.35 -0.70
CA GLU A 485 -30.17 34.05 0.72
C GLU A 485 -31.14 32.98 1.23
N LYS A 486 -32.41 33.02 0.81
CA LYS A 486 -33.40 31.97 1.12
C LYS A 486 -33.01 30.62 0.53
N PHE A 487 -32.56 30.59 -0.74
CA PHE A 487 -32.06 29.36 -1.37
C PHE A 487 -30.85 28.79 -0.62
N LEU A 488 -29.87 29.64 -0.29
CA LEU A 488 -28.65 29.22 0.41
C LEU A 488 -28.95 28.76 1.84
N ALA A 489 -29.87 29.42 2.55
CA ALA A 489 -30.36 28.97 3.85
C ALA A 489 -31.06 27.60 3.76
N PHE A 490 -31.84 27.34 2.70
CA PHE A 490 -32.47 26.04 2.47
C PHE A 490 -31.44 24.92 2.19
N ARG A 491 -30.35 25.24 1.48
CA ARG A 491 -29.27 24.30 1.16
C ARG A 491 -28.32 24.04 2.35
N GLN A 492 -28.20 24.97 3.28
CA GLN A 492 -27.36 24.83 4.47
C GLN A 492 -27.86 23.67 5.36
N ARG A 493 -26.97 22.71 5.65
CA ARG A 493 -27.26 21.55 6.51
C ARG A 493 -26.50 21.57 7.83
N SER A 494 -25.53 22.46 7.98
CA SER A 494 -24.84 22.70 9.25
C SER A 494 -25.64 23.70 10.10
N PRO A 495 -26.00 23.36 11.35
CA PRO A 495 -26.67 24.29 12.27
C PRO A 495 -25.87 25.58 12.44
N ASN A 496 -26.52 26.72 12.16
CA ASN A 496 -25.90 28.06 12.15
C ASN A 496 -24.67 28.17 11.23
N GLY A 497 -24.54 27.32 10.21
CA GLY A 497 -23.35 27.24 9.36
C GLY A 497 -23.01 28.57 8.66
N THR A 498 -24.01 29.25 8.09
CA THR A 498 -23.80 30.55 7.44
C THR A 498 -23.33 31.61 8.45
N GLU A 499 -23.90 31.64 9.64
CA GLU A 499 -23.49 32.58 10.68
C GLU A 499 -22.06 32.32 11.15
N ARG A 500 -21.68 31.03 11.30
CA ARG A 500 -20.33 30.59 11.68
C ARG A 500 -19.28 30.94 10.62
N MET A 501 -19.59 30.74 9.33
CA MET A 501 -18.71 31.19 8.24
C MET A 501 -18.50 32.70 8.30
N MET A 502 -19.58 33.47 8.44
CA MET A 502 -19.49 34.92 8.50
C MET A 502 -18.80 35.44 9.76
N HIS A 503 -18.91 34.72 10.87
CA HIS A 503 -18.18 35.01 12.09
C HIS A 503 -16.67 34.95 11.86
N GLN A 504 -16.16 33.87 11.23
CA GLN A 504 -14.74 33.75 10.87
C GLN A 504 -14.28 34.82 9.87
N VAL A 505 -15.09 35.09 8.83
CA VAL A 505 -14.77 36.13 7.83
C VAL A 505 -14.57 37.50 8.50
N ARG A 506 -15.44 37.87 9.45
CA ARG A 506 -15.38 39.16 10.16
C ARG A 506 -14.15 39.33 11.04
N MET A 507 -13.49 38.24 11.46
CA MET A 507 -12.28 38.32 12.28
C MET A 507 -11.04 38.74 11.48
N HIS A 508 -10.97 38.37 10.20
CA HIS A 508 -9.72 38.47 9.44
C HIS A 508 -9.82 39.28 8.17
N PHE A 509 -11.02 39.40 7.61
CA PHE A 509 -11.23 40.15 6.39
C PHE A 509 -11.94 41.46 6.70
N PRO A 510 -11.50 42.58 6.10
CA PRO A 510 -12.31 43.79 6.16
C PRO A 510 -13.68 43.41 5.61
N VAL A 511 -14.74 43.72 6.36
CA VAL A 511 -16.11 43.52 5.91
C VAL A 511 -16.36 44.47 4.74
N LEU A 512 -15.82 44.13 3.57
CA LEU A 512 -16.29 44.58 2.27
C LEU A 512 -17.60 43.84 2.02
N LEU A 513 -18.58 44.03 2.91
CA LEU A 513 -19.95 43.92 2.46
C LEU A 513 -20.06 44.92 1.29
N PRO A 514 -20.63 44.52 0.14
CA PRO A 514 -20.67 45.37 -1.04
C PRO A 514 -21.54 46.62 -0.86
N THR A 515 -21.01 47.61 -0.16
CA THR A 515 -21.50 48.98 -0.05
C THR A 515 -20.40 49.97 -0.43
N THR A 516 -19.16 49.51 -0.60
CA THR A 516 -17.96 50.33 -0.84
C THR A 516 -17.56 50.45 -2.32
N THR A 517 -18.11 49.64 -3.23
CA THR A 517 -17.75 49.66 -4.67
C THR A 517 -18.68 50.51 -5.54
N GLY A 518 -19.65 51.23 -4.96
CA GLY A 518 -20.59 52.08 -5.68
C GLY A 518 -21.66 51.34 -6.50
N LYS A 519 -21.62 50.00 -6.56
CA LYS A 519 -22.69 49.17 -7.13
C LYS A 519 -23.72 48.83 -6.06
N ASN A 520 -25.00 49.08 -6.34
CA ASN A 520 -26.08 48.74 -5.43
C ASN A 520 -26.32 47.22 -5.47
N PRO A 521 -26.27 46.49 -4.34
CA PRO A 521 -26.61 45.06 -4.27
C PRO A 521 -27.99 44.74 -4.85
N LYS A 522 -28.90 45.73 -4.87
CA LYS A 522 -30.23 45.61 -5.49
C LYS A 522 -30.21 45.59 -7.02
N THR A 523 -29.10 45.96 -7.68
CA THR A 523 -29.00 46.06 -9.15
C THR A 523 -28.15 44.97 -9.80
N ASP A 524 -27.32 44.24 -9.05
CA ASP A 524 -26.45 43.18 -9.60
C ASP A 524 -26.23 42.04 -8.57
N VAL A 525 -27.23 41.15 -8.47
CA VAL A 525 -27.26 40.03 -7.52
C VAL A 525 -26.13 39.04 -7.78
N HIS A 526 -25.82 38.76 -9.05
CA HIS A 526 -24.74 37.86 -9.43
C HIS A 526 -23.38 38.35 -8.93
N TRP A 527 -23.07 39.63 -9.15
CA TRP A 527 -21.81 40.21 -8.67
C TRP A 527 -21.74 40.18 -7.13
N TYR A 528 -22.84 40.54 -6.44
CA TYR A 528 -22.91 40.51 -4.98
C TYR A 528 -22.60 39.11 -4.41
N ILE A 529 -23.28 38.08 -4.92
CA ILE A 529 -23.10 36.70 -4.46
C ILE A 529 -21.71 36.17 -4.84
N ALA A 530 -21.17 36.53 -6.02
CA ALA A 530 -19.83 36.11 -6.42
C ALA A 530 -18.75 36.61 -5.45
N GLN A 531 -18.83 37.87 -4.98
CA GLN A 531 -17.92 38.39 -3.94
C GLN A 531 -18.10 37.65 -2.62
N TRP A 532 -19.36 37.39 -2.24
CA TRP A 532 -19.68 36.74 -0.98
C TRP A 532 -19.21 35.29 -0.90
N VAL A 533 -19.34 34.50 -1.97
CA VAL A 533 -18.84 33.12 -1.97
C VAL A 533 -17.32 33.07 -2.06
N HIS A 534 -16.70 34.01 -2.78
CA HIS A 534 -15.25 34.07 -2.92
C HIS A 534 -14.55 34.32 -1.59
N ILE A 535 -15.06 35.23 -0.74
CA ILE A 535 -14.43 35.52 0.56
C ILE A 535 -14.56 34.39 1.59
N THR A 536 -15.49 33.45 1.37
CA THR A 536 -15.65 32.27 2.24
C THR A 536 -14.75 31.10 1.86
N GLN A 537 -14.17 31.13 0.66
CA GLN A 537 -13.20 30.15 0.16
C GLN A 537 -11.79 30.60 0.50
#